data_AF-A0A3N1PKP2-F1
#
_entry.id   AF-A0A3N1PKP2-F1
#
_cell.length_a   1.000
_cell.length_b   1.000
_cell.length_c   1.000
_cell.angle_alpha   90.00
_cell.angle_beta   90.00
_cell.angle_gamma   90.00
#
_symmetry.space_group_name_H-M   'P 1'
#
loop_
_entity.id
_entity.type
_entity.pdbx_description
1 polymer ?
#
loop_
_entity_poly.entity_id
_entity_poly.type
_entity_poly.pdbx_seq_one_letter_code
_entity_poly.pdbx_strand_id
1 'polypeptide(L)'
;MLTPTQLQRYVARLGVSPRSSLAELQLAHLYALPFENLDITFKRPIVLSHEAILAKLLDEHRGGFCYELNYGFYCLLLSLGFEATLIQARVFNPSGTPGTDFDHLLLKVKEGSKTLLADVGFGDSFLAPLTLATGEQQDRAGVFTLTAQQGKWLMQREGKAELLIDPTPRQLQAFQAMADWHQSAEASPFTRKSICSKATATGRISLSDNTLLVTKDKTRQQWPINNEGQYRQLLAEHFGITLPFADIAQWLAKWH
;
A
#
# COMPACT_ATOMS: atom_id res chain seq x y z
N MET A 1 18.15 -5.44 -4.58
CA MET A 1 18.17 -6.65 -3.73
C MET A 1 18.50 -6.22 -2.32
N LEU A 2 17.96 -6.86 -1.29
CA LEU A 2 18.27 -6.54 0.11
C LEU A 2 19.63 -7.13 0.51
N THR A 3 20.39 -6.43 1.35
CA THR A 3 21.51 -7.02 2.08
C THR A 3 21.01 -8.06 3.09
N PRO A 4 21.85 -9.00 3.58
CA PRO A 4 21.45 -9.98 4.58
C PRO A 4 20.85 -9.34 5.85
N THR A 5 21.43 -8.23 6.33
CA THR A 5 20.93 -7.49 7.49
C THR A 5 19.58 -6.84 7.20
N GLN A 6 19.40 -6.21 6.04
CA GLN A 6 18.09 -5.66 5.65
C GLN A 6 17.03 -6.74 5.52
N LEU A 7 17.36 -7.89 4.92
CA LEU A 7 16.45 -9.02 4.81
C LEU A 7 16.00 -9.52 6.19
N GLN A 8 16.94 -9.72 7.12
CA GLN A 8 16.64 -10.14 8.49
C GLN A 8 15.72 -9.14 9.20
N ARG A 9 16.01 -7.84 9.08
CA ARG A 9 15.18 -6.77 9.67
C ARG A 9 13.79 -6.73 9.05
N TYR A 10 13.67 -6.93 7.74
CA TYR A 10 12.39 -6.93 7.05
C TYR A 10 11.52 -8.11 7.51
N VAL A 11 12.03 -9.35 7.46
CA VAL A 11 11.25 -10.52 7.90
C VAL A 11 10.89 -10.45 9.39
N ALA A 12 11.79 -9.89 10.23
CA ALA A 12 11.50 -9.65 11.64
C ALA A 12 10.39 -8.61 11.83
N ARG A 13 10.40 -7.51 11.06
CA ARG A 13 9.34 -6.49 11.06
C ARG A 13 7.99 -7.08 10.66
N LEU A 14 7.97 -8.03 9.73
CA LEU A 14 6.75 -8.73 9.33
C LEU A 14 6.33 -9.83 10.31
N GLY A 15 7.22 -10.29 11.20
CA GLY A 15 6.96 -11.41 12.10
C GLY A 15 6.85 -12.76 11.37
N VAL A 16 7.56 -12.93 10.25
CA VAL A 16 7.48 -14.12 9.39
C VAL A 16 8.83 -14.80 9.20
N SER A 17 8.78 -16.02 8.66
CA SER A 17 9.96 -16.79 8.28
C SER A 17 10.42 -16.40 6.86
N PRO A 18 11.72 -16.43 6.55
CA PRO A 18 12.22 -16.34 5.18
C PRO A 18 11.68 -17.43 4.24
N ARG A 19 11.13 -18.52 4.79
CA ARG A 19 10.52 -19.63 4.02
C ARG A 19 9.00 -19.50 3.85
N SER A 20 8.41 -18.40 4.30
CA SER A 20 6.97 -18.16 4.16
C SER A 20 6.56 -18.06 2.69
N SER A 21 5.35 -18.55 2.40
CA SER A 21 4.72 -18.46 1.09
C SER A 21 4.42 -17.01 0.69
N LEU A 22 4.18 -16.76 -0.61
CA LEU A 22 3.79 -15.42 -1.08
C LEU A 22 2.53 -14.89 -0.37
N ALA A 23 1.56 -15.77 -0.10
CA ALA A 23 0.32 -15.40 0.59
C ALA A 23 0.57 -14.98 2.04
N GLU A 24 1.40 -15.71 2.77
CA GLU A 24 1.78 -15.35 4.15
C GLU A 24 2.56 -14.04 4.18
N LEU A 25 3.49 -13.85 3.24
CA LEU A 25 4.30 -12.64 3.12
C LEU A 25 3.45 -11.40 2.82
N GLN A 26 2.52 -11.48 1.85
CA GLN A 26 1.62 -10.38 1.52
C GLN A 26 0.71 -10.04 2.70
N LEU A 27 0.10 -11.05 3.32
CA LEU A 27 -0.80 -10.84 4.46
C LEU A 27 -0.06 -10.19 5.64
N ALA A 28 1.12 -10.68 5.97
CA ALA A 28 1.93 -10.13 7.05
C ALA A 28 2.34 -8.69 6.76
N HIS A 29 2.68 -8.37 5.51
CA HIS A 29 3.00 -7.01 5.10
C HIS A 29 1.82 -6.05 5.30
N LEU A 30 0.62 -6.43 4.84
CA LEU A 30 -0.61 -5.66 5.02
C LEU A 30 -1.00 -5.42 6.49
N TYR A 31 -0.56 -6.30 7.41
CA TYR A 31 -0.78 -6.18 8.85
C TYR A 31 0.33 -5.42 9.59
N ALA A 32 1.54 -5.40 9.04
CA ALA A 32 2.70 -4.81 9.69
C ALA A 32 2.95 -3.38 9.22
N LEU A 33 2.91 -3.12 7.90
CA LEU A 33 3.26 -1.83 7.31
C LEU A 33 1.98 -1.09 6.87
N PRO A 34 1.75 0.15 7.35
CA PRO A 34 0.58 0.91 6.93
C PRO A 34 0.75 1.49 5.52
N PHE A 35 -0.37 1.55 4.80
CA PHE A 35 -0.54 2.51 3.70
C PHE A 35 -0.68 3.91 4.28
N GLU A 36 0.16 4.85 3.86
CA GLU A 36 0.16 6.20 4.40
C GLU A 36 0.69 7.25 3.43
N ASN A 37 0.19 8.48 3.53
CA ASN A 37 0.67 9.65 2.77
C ASN A 37 1.11 10.80 3.69
N LEU A 38 1.64 10.47 4.87
CA LEU A 38 2.00 11.47 5.88
C LEU A 38 3.13 12.38 5.40
N ASP A 39 4.10 11.88 4.64
CA ASP A 39 5.17 12.74 4.09
C ASP A 39 4.61 13.78 3.10
N ILE A 40 3.61 13.41 2.28
CA ILE A 40 2.89 14.37 1.42
C ILE A 40 2.15 15.41 2.27
N THR A 41 1.49 14.96 3.33
CA THR A 41 0.76 15.80 4.28
C THR A 41 1.68 16.82 4.96
N PHE A 42 2.84 16.36 5.44
CA PHE A 42 3.84 17.15 6.16
C PHE A 42 4.92 17.77 5.25
N LYS A 43 4.70 17.77 3.94
CA LYS A 43 5.57 18.40 2.93
C LYS A 43 7.02 17.90 2.96
N ARG A 44 7.21 16.62 3.27
CA ARG A 44 8.48 15.91 3.15
C ARG A 44 8.53 15.24 1.77
N PRO A 45 9.59 15.47 0.97
CA PRO A 45 9.70 14.86 -0.35
C PRO A 45 9.75 13.33 -0.28
N ILE A 46 8.95 12.67 -1.11
CA ILE A 46 9.06 11.22 -1.36
C ILE A 46 10.07 11.02 -2.49
N VAL A 47 11.09 10.20 -2.22
CA VAL A 47 12.14 9.87 -3.18
C VAL A 47 12.01 8.40 -3.57
N LEU A 48 11.72 8.13 -4.85
CA LEU A 48 11.61 6.76 -5.37
C LEU A 48 12.99 6.17 -5.71
N SER A 49 13.80 5.96 -4.68
CA SER A 49 15.09 5.27 -4.78
C SER A 49 15.12 4.05 -3.87
N HIS A 50 16.03 3.12 -4.18
CA HIS A 50 16.19 1.91 -3.40
C HIS A 50 16.54 2.22 -1.94
N GLU A 51 17.49 3.14 -1.74
CA GLU A 51 18.01 3.54 -0.46
C GLU A 51 16.96 4.29 0.37
N ALA A 52 16.28 5.28 -0.21
CA ALA A 52 15.29 6.09 0.51
C ALA A 52 14.08 5.26 0.92
N ILE A 53 13.57 4.39 0.03
CA ILE A 53 12.42 3.53 0.34
C ILE A 53 12.78 2.58 1.48
N LEU A 54 13.93 1.90 1.42
CA LEU A 54 14.30 0.95 2.47
C LEU A 54 14.62 1.63 3.80
N ALA A 55 15.24 2.81 3.79
CA ALA A 55 15.47 3.60 4.99
C ALA A 55 14.14 3.93 5.67
N LYS A 56 13.16 4.45 4.92
CA LYS A 56 11.84 4.78 5.45
C LYS A 56 11.12 3.54 6.02
N LEU A 57 11.10 2.43 5.28
CA LEU A 57 10.37 1.23 5.69
C LEU A 57 11.02 0.49 6.87
N LEU A 58 12.36 0.45 6.93
CA LEU A 58 13.10 -0.37 7.88
C LEU A 58 13.74 0.44 9.02
N ASP A 59 14.33 1.59 8.74
CA ASP A 59 15.06 2.41 9.73
C ASP A 59 14.11 3.35 10.46
N GLU A 60 13.22 4.01 9.74
CA GLU A 60 12.25 4.94 10.32
C GLU A 60 10.97 4.24 10.82
N HIS A 61 10.88 2.93 10.61
CA HIS A 61 9.73 2.11 10.96
C HIS A 61 8.40 2.66 10.41
N ARG A 62 8.43 3.32 9.26
CA ARG A 62 7.25 3.90 8.61
C ARG A 62 6.58 2.94 7.62
N GLY A 63 5.48 3.42 7.06
CA GLY A 63 4.82 2.82 5.91
C GLY A 63 5.19 3.57 4.63
N GLY A 64 4.25 3.66 3.69
CA GLY A 64 4.35 4.46 2.49
C GLY A 64 3.06 4.39 1.68
N PHE A 65 3.00 5.08 0.55
CA PHE A 65 1.98 4.79 -0.45
C PHE A 65 2.41 3.67 -1.41
N CYS A 66 1.67 3.44 -2.50
CA CYS A 66 1.81 2.24 -3.33
C CYS A 66 3.22 2.00 -3.86
N TYR A 67 3.92 3.04 -4.33
CA TYR A 67 5.26 2.90 -4.92
C TYR A 67 6.28 2.43 -3.88
N GLU A 68 6.24 2.98 -2.66
CA GLU A 68 7.18 2.64 -1.59
C GLU A 68 6.93 1.23 -1.06
N LEU A 69 5.67 0.92 -0.76
CA LEU A 69 5.28 -0.38 -0.18
C LEU A 69 5.52 -1.53 -1.15
N ASN A 70 5.02 -1.43 -2.39
CA ASN A 70 5.16 -2.50 -3.36
C ASN A 70 6.59 -2.63 -3.87
N TYR A 71 7.38 -1.54 -3.96
CA TYR A 71 8.81 -1.66 -4.28
C TYR A 71 9.62 -2.31 -3.14
N GLY A 72 9.33 -1.95 -1.89
CA GLY A 72 9.92 -2.61 -0.73
C GLY A 72 9.59 -4.11 -0.71
N PHE A 73 8.34 -4.46 -0.99
CA PHE A 73 7.90 -5.85 -1.07
C PHE A 73 8.54 -6.59 -2.25
N TYR A 74 8.67 -5.96 -3.41
CA TYR A 74 9.44 -6.49 -4.54
C TYR A 74 10.89 -6.82 -4.15
N CYS A 75 11.57 -5.91 -3.43
CA CYS A 75 12.92 -6.16 -2.95
C CYS A 75 12.99 -7.36 -1.99
N LEU A 76 12.01 -7.49 -1.09
CA LEU A 76 11.89 -8.63 -0.19
C LEU A 76 11.71 -9.94 -0.98
N LEU A 77 10.74 -9.98 -1.89
CA LEU A 77 10.42 -11.16 -2.69
C LEU A 77 11.62 -11.64 -3.49
N LEU A 78 12.31 -10.75 -4.21
CA LEU A 78 13.50 -11.13 -4.96
C LEU A 78 14.60 -11.68 -4.04
N SER A 79 14.79 -11.08 -2.85
CA SER A 79 15.81 -11.51 -1.88
C SER A 79 15.50 -12.87 -1.25
N LEU A 80 14.22 -13.30 -1.28
CA LEU A 80 13.76 -14.62 -0.88
C LEU A 80 13.72 -15.63 -2.04
N GLY A 81 14.10 -15.21 -3.26
CA GLY A 81 14.18 -16.07 -4.43
C GLY A 81 12.89 -16.18 -5.26
N PHE A 82 11.88 -15.35 -4.98
CA PHE A 82 10.68 -15.27 -5.82
C PHE A 82 10.99 -14.56 -7.15
N GLU A 83 10.36 -15.01 -8.24
CA GLU A 83 10.38 -14.33 -9.53
C GLU A 83 9.30 -13.25 -9.56
N ALA A 84 9.63 -12.05 -9.07
CA ALA A 84 8.72 -10.90 -9.01
C ALA A 84 9.06 -9.84 -10.08
N THR A 85 8.05 -9.12 -10.56
CA THR A 85 8.17 -8.04 -11.56
C THR A 85 7.26 -6.87 -11.16
N LEU A 86 7.78 -5.65 -11.25
CA LEU A 86 6.98 -4.43 -11.09
C LEU A 86 6.09 -4.25 -12.33
N ILE A 87 4.81 -4.01 -12.12
CA ILE A 87 3.82 -3.71 -13.17
C ILE A 87 2.97 -2.51 -12.77
N GLN A 88 2.21 -1.96 -13.71
CA GLN A 88 1.42 -0.74 -13.49
C GLN A 88 -0.07 -1.01 -13.59
N ALA A 89 -0.86 -0.21 -12.90
CA ALA A 89 -2.30 -0.18 -13.06
C ALA A 89 -2.83 1.26 -13.00
N ARG A 90 -4.01 1.46 -13.60
CA ARG A 90 -4.81 2.68 -13.49
C ARG A 90 -5.90 2.44 -12.47
N VAL A 91 -6.08 3.36 -11.51
CA VAL A 91 -7.11 3.22 -10.47
C VAL A 91 -8.43 3.75 -10.99
N PHE A 92 -9.51 2.98 -10.83
CA PHE A 92 -10.84 3.47 -11.18
C PHE A 92 -11.33 4.50 -10.15
N ASN A 93 -11.79 5.64 -10.65
CA ASN A 93 -12.42 6.65 -9.81
C ASN A 93 -13.88 6.25 -9.47
N PRO A 94 -14.56 6.97 -8.55
CA PRO A 94 -15.95 6.68 -8.21
C PRO A 94 -16.94 6.80 -9.37
N SER A 95 -16.59 7.48 -10.46
CA SER A 95 -17.43 7.56 -11.68
C SER A 95 -17.23 6.37 -12.62
N GLY A 96 -16.38 5.40 -12.28
CA GLY A 96 -16.11 4.22 -13.11
C GLY A 96 -15.15 4.47 -14.28
N THR A 97 -14.36 5.55 -14.22
CA THR A 97 -13.35 5.87 -15.23
C THR A 97 -11.96 5.51 -14.70
N PRO A 98 -11.12 4.81 -15.48
CA PRO A 98 -9.74 4.54 -15.06
C PRO A 98 -8.92 5.83 -15.05
N GLY A 99 -8.06 5.98 -14.02
CA GLY A 99 -7.13 7.09 -13.79
C GLY A 99 -6.05 7.20 -14.86
N THR A 100 -4.86 7.68 -14.58
CA THR A 100 -3.78 7.81 -15.58
C THR A 100 -2.83 6.61 -15.56
N ASP A 101 -2.01 6.41 -16.60
CA ASP A 101 -0.99 5.36 -16.54
C ASP A 101 -0.03 5.61 -15.36
N PHE A 102 0.49 4.54 -14.76
CA PHE A 102 1.40 4.56 -13.60
C PHE A 102 0.80 5.09 -12.29
N ASP A 103 -0.51 5.30 -12.22
CA ASP A 103 -1.27 5.73 -11.03
C ASP A 103 -1.16 4.73 -9.86
N HIS A 104 -0.93 3.44 -10.16
CA HIS A 104 -0.66 2.42 -9.16
C HIS A 104 0.46 1.47 -9.59
N LEU A 105 1.34 1.14 -8.64
CA LEU A 105 2.36 0.10 -8.79
C LEU A 105 1.92 -1.13 -8.02
N LEU A 106 1.99 -2.30 -8.65
CA LEU A 106 1.77 -3.61 -8.02
C LEU A 106 2.73 -4.64 -8.62
N LEU A 107 2.66 -5.88 -8.15
CA LEU A 107 3.60 -6.94 -8.53
C LEU A 107 2.94 -8.06 -9.31
N LYS A 108 3.66 -8.55 -10.31
CA LYS A 108 3.42 -9.84 -10.96
C LYS A 108 4.47 -10.82 -10.45
N VAL A 109 4.04 -11.97 -9.93
CA VAL A 109 4.93 -12.99 -9.35
C VAL A 109 4.69 -14.31 -10.06
N LYS A 110 5.76 -15.00 -10.47
CA LYS A 110 5.67 -16.35 -11.05
C LYS A 110 5.99 -17.39 -9.99
N GLU A 111 5.09 -18.36 -9.84
CA GLU A 111 5.23 -19.48 -8.91
C GLU A 111 4.89 -20.78 -9.64
N GLY A 112 5.93 -21.53 -10.02
CA GLY A 112 5.78 -22.69 -10.91
C GLY A 112 5.19 -22.29 -12.27
N SER A 113 4.04 -22.88 -12.62
CA SER A 113 3.29 -22.56 -13.85
C SER A 113 2.30 -21.40 -13.67
N LYS A 114 2.09 -20.92 -12.44
CA LYS A 114 1.11 -19.87 -12.15
C LYS A 114 1.77 -18.49 -12.23
N THR A 115 0.98 -17.54 -12.73
CA THR A 115 1.29 -16.11 -12.61
C THR A 115 0.30 -15.51 -11.62
N LEU A 116 0.80 -14.83 -10.61
CA LEU A 116 0.04 -14.25 -9.51
C LEU A 116 0.20 -12.71 -9.53
N LEU A 117 -0.84 -12.01 -9.10
CA LEU A 117 -0.82 -10.60 -8.72
C LEU A 117 -0.61 -10.52 -7.21
N ALA A 118 0.35 -9.71 -6.80
CA ALA A 118 0.59 -9.39 -5.41
C ALA A 118 0.60 -7.88 -5.21
N ASP A 119 -0.02 -7.43 -4.12
CA ASP A 119 -0.19 -6.01 -3.82
C ASP A 119 -0.30 -5.79 -2.31
N VAL A 120 0.59 -4.95 -1.80
CA VAL A 120 0.63 -4.53 -0.40
C VAL A 120 0.45 -3.01 -0.27
N GLY A 121 0.16 -2.31 -1.37
CA GLY A 121 0.26 -0.86 -1.48
C GLY A 121 -0.99 -0.14 -1.97
N PHE A 122 -2.08 -0.84 -2.32
CA PHE A 122 -3.33 -0.21 -2.76
C PHE A 122 -4.21 0.32 -1.60
N GLY A 123 -3.85 0.01 -0.36
CA GLY A 123 -4.66 0.34 0.82
C GLY A 123 -5.69 -0.74 1.11
N ASP A 124 -6.94 -0.55 0.70
CA ASP A 124 -8.02 -1.55 0.84
C ASP A 124 -8.13 -2.42 -0.41
N SER A 125 -7.54 -3.61 -0.36
CA SER A 125 -7.46 -4.55 -1.49
C SER A 125 -7.49 -6.01 -1.02
N PHE A 126 -7.23 -6.93 -1.95
CA PHE A 126 -7.14 -8.36 -1.69
C PHE A 126 -6.03 -8.70 -0.68
N LEU A 127 -6.33 -9.62 0.24
CA LEU A 127 -5.39 -10.02 1.29
C LEU A 127 -4.45 -11.16 0.87
N ALA A 128 -4.86 -11.98 -0.09
CA ALA A 128 -4.07 -13.05 -0.67
C ALA A 128 -3.81 -12.81 -2.17
N PRO A 129 -2.64 -13.23 -2.70
CA PRO A 129 -2.31 -13.09 -4.12
C PRO A 129 -3.39 -13.69 -5.03
N LEU A 130 -3.75 -12.94 -6.07
CA LEU A 130 -4.74 -13.39 -7.06
C LEU A 130 -4.02 -14.06 -8.24
N THR A 131 -4.57 -15.15 -8.77
CA THR A 131 -4.08 -15.73 -10.02
C THR A 131 -4.42 -14.81 -11.19
N LEU A 132 -3.45 -14.47 -12.03
CA LEU A 132 -3.64 -13.67 -13.25
C LEU A 132 -4.29 -14.51 -14.36
N ALA A 133 -5.56 -14.85 -14.17
CA ALA A 133 -6.39 -15.60 -15.09
C ALA A 133 -7.83 -15.08 -15.04
N THR A 134 -8.59 -15.26 -16.13
CA THR A 134 -9.99 -14.83 -16.15
C THR A 134 -10.81 -15.68 -15.19
N GLY A 135 -11.61 -15.03 -14.33
CA GLY A 135 -12.51 -15.72 -13.41
C GLY A 135 -12.62 -15.04 -12.05
N GLU A 136 -13.53 -15.57 -11.24
CA GLU A 136 -13.77 -15.15 -9.86
C GLU A 136 -12.81 -15.83 -8.89
N GLN A 137 -12.41 -15.10 -7.86
CA GLN A 137 -11.46 -15.54 -6.84
C GLN A 137 -11.95 -15.04 -5.47
N GLN A 138 -12.05 -15.97 -4.53
CA GLN A 138 -12.52 -15.68 -3.17
C GLN A 138 -11.35 -15.18 -2.32
N ASP A 139 -11.53 -14.02 -1.70
CA ASP A 139 -10.61 -13.47 -0.71
C ASP A 139 -11.39 -13.01 0.53
N ARG A 140 -10.74 -12.92 1.68
CA ARG A 140 -11.38 -12.45 2.91
C ARG A 140 -11.81 -10.97 2.83
N ALA A 141 -11.23 -10.18 1.94
CA ALA A 141 -11.64 -8.80 1.65
C ALA A 141 -12.77 -8.67 0.61
N GLY A 142 -13.23 -9.79 0.02
CA GLY A 142 -14.32 -9.81 -0.94
C GLY A 142 -14.07 -10.76 -2.11
N VAL A 143 -15.02 -10.79 -3.05
CA VAL A 143 -14.88 -11.55 -4.29
C VAL A 143 -14.23 -10.67 -5.35
N PHE A 144 -13.11 -11.13 -5.89
CA PHE A 144 -12.38 -10.45 -6.96
C PHE A 144 -12.58 -11.18 -8.29
N THR A 145 -12.85 -10.42 -9.35
CA THR A 145 -12.99 -10.97 -10.71
C THR A 145 -11.94 -10.32 -11.61
N LEU A 146 -11.14 -11.15 -12.27
CA LEU A 146 -10.21 -10.69 -13.30
C LEU A 146 -10.76 -11.02 -14.67
N THR A 147 -10.63 -10.08 -15.61
CA THR A 147 -11.01 -10.26 -17.01
C THR A 147 -9.94 -9.70 -17.92
N ALA A 148 -9.43 -10.51 -18.84
CA ALA A 148 -8.47 -10.07 -19.85
C ALA A 148 -9.15 -9.10 -20.86
N GLN A 149 -8.51 -7.97 -21.15
CA GLN A 149 -8.97 -6.95 -22.09
C GLN A 149 -7.80 -6.38 -22.88
N GLN A 150 -7.67 -6.76 -24.17
CA GLN A 150 -6.67 -6.19 -25.09
C GLN A 150 -5.23 -6.14 -24.52
N GLY A 151 -4.77 -7.24 -23.92
CA GLY A 151 -3.44 -7.34 -23.30
C GLY A 151 -3.32 -6.73 -21.90
N LYS A 152 -4.39 -6.10 -21.39
CA LYS A 152 -4.54 -5.64 -20.00
C LYS A 152 -5.50 -6.54 -19.23
N TRP A 153 -5.67 -6.27 -17.94
CA TRP A 153 -6.58 -6.99 -17.06
C TRP A 153 -7.45 -6.01 -16.28
N LEU A 154 -8.77 -6.15 -16.40
CA LEU A 154 -9.71 -5.47 -15.53
C LEU A 154 -9.85 -6.28 -14.25
N MET A 155 -9.62 -5.64 -13.11
CA MET A 155 -9.91 -6.18 -11.79
C MET A 155 -11.16 -5.51 -11.22
N GLN A 156 -12.12 -6.33 -10.82
CA GLN A 156 -13.32 -5.90 -10.12
C GLN A 156 -13.37 -6.54 -8.74
N ARG A 157 -13.88 -5.81 -7.75
CA ARG A 157 -14.29 -6.35 -6.45
C ARG A 157 -15.79 -6.20 -6.32
N GLU A 158 -16.49 -7.32 -6.08
CA GLU A 158 -17.96 -7.36 -5.97
C GLU A 158 -18.65 -6.63 -7.15
N GLY A 159 -18.14 -6.85 -8.36
CA GLY A 159 -18.64 -6.25 -9.60
C GLY A 159 -18.21 -4.80 -9.87
N LYS A 160 -17.55 -4.12 -8.94
CA LYS A 160 -17.05 -2.75 -9.13
C LYS A 160 -15.62 -2.75 -9.62
N ALA A 161 -15.33 -2.03 -10.71
CA ALA A 161 -13.98 -1.88 -11.22
C ALA A 161 -13.09 -1.15 -10.22
N GLU A 162 -11.91 -1.71 -9.95
CA GLU A 162 -10.91 -1.10 -9.06
C GLU A 162 -9.61 -0.79 -9.79
N LEU A 163 -9.11 -1.72 -10.61
CA LEU A 163 -7.85 -1.55 -11.35
C LEU A 163 -7.97 -1.97 -12.82
N LEU A 164 -7.34 -1.18 -13.70
CA LEU A 164 -6.99 -1.61 -15.05
C LEU A 164 -5.48 -1.87 -15.10
N ILE A 165 -5.09 -3.13 -15.12
CA ILE A 165 -3.72 -3.60 -14.93
C ILE A 165 -3.06 -3.85 -16.28
N ASP A 166 -1.86 -3.30 -16.46
CA ASP A 166 -0.98 -3.59 -17.57
C ASP A 166 0.17 -4.49 -17.07
N PRO A 167 0.19 -5.78 -17.46
CA PRO A 167 1.13 -6.77 -16.92
C PRO A 167 2.54 -6.66 -17.51
N THR A 168 2.80 -5.64 -18.34
CA THR A 168 4.11 -5.40 -18.95
C THR A 168 5.12 -5.00 -17.87
N PRO A 169 6.32 -5.62 -17.85
CA PRO A 169 7.37 -5.25 -16.90
C PRO A 169 7.69 -3.75 -16.91
N ARG A 170 7.90 -3.19 -15.72
CA ARG A 170 8.32 -1.81 -15.49
C ARG A 170 9.54 -1.76 -14.57
N GLN A 171 10.22 -0.62 -14.61
CA GLN A 171 11.23 -0.23 -13.63
C GLN A 171 10.62 0.82 -12.71
N LEU A 172 11.15 0.97 -11.49
CA LEU A 172 10.66 1.95 -10.52
C LEU A 172 10.63 3.38 -11.10
N GLN A 173 11.64 3.73 -11.90
CA GLN A 173 11.80 5.04 -12.51
C GLN A 173 10.65 5.40 -13.48
N ALA A 174 9.96 4.41 -14.05
CA ALA A 174 8.80 4.66 -14.91
C ALA A 174 7.64 5.33 -14.15
N PHE A 175 7.60 5.19 -12.82
CA PHE A 175 6.58 5.76 -11.95
C PHE A 175 6.94 7.16 -11.42
N GLN A 176 8.18 7.63 -11.62
CA GLN A 176 8.69 8.86 -11.00
C GLN A 176 7.80 10.08 -11.30
N ALA A 177 7.45 10.30 -12.57
CA ALA A 177 6.64 11.45 -12.97
C ALA A 177 5.24 11.44 -12.32
N MET A 178 4.62 10.26 -12.21
CA MET A 178 3.30 10.14 -11.58
C MET A 178 3.38 10.26 -10.06
N ALA A 179 4.44 9.74 -9.45
CA ALA A 179 4.73 9.94 -8.03
C ALA A 179 4.94 11.41 -7.69
N ASP A 180 5.70 12.15 -8.50
CA ASP A 180 5.91 13.59 -8.38
C ASP A 180 4.59 14.36 -8.47
N TRP A 181 3.74 13.99 -9.43
CA TRP A 181 2.40 14.56 -9.54
C TRP A 181 1.55 14.24 -8.30
N HIS A 182 1.53 12.99 -7.85
CA HIS A 182 0.74 12.57 -6.68
C HIS A 182 1.15 13.29 -5.39
N GLN A 183 2.45 13.56 -5.20
CA GLN A 183 2.94 14.21 -3.98
C GLN A 183 2.83 15.74 -4.00
N SER A 184 2.69 16.37 -5.17
CA SER A 184 2.77 17.84 -5.28
C SER A 184 1.53 18.51 -5.86
N ALA A 185 0.80 17.85 -6.77
CA ALA A 185 -0.30 18.50 -7.49
C ALA A 185 -1.52 18.73 -6.59
N GLU A 186 -2.13 19.92 -6.67
CA GLU A 186 -3.39 20.24 -5.97
C GLU A 186 -4.57 19.36 -6.43
N ALA A 187 -4.48 18.87 -7.67
CA ALA A 187 -5.44 17.94 -8.25
C ALA A 187 -5.29 16.51 -7.70
N SER A 188 -4.15 16.17 -7.09
CA SER A 188 -3.91 14.84 -6.55
C SER A 188 -4.83 14.56 -5.35
N PRO A 189 -5.46 13.37 -5.27
CA PRO A 189 -6.21 12.98 -4.08
C PRO A 189 -5.32 12.86 -2.83
N PHE A 190 -4.01 12.62 -3.00
CA PHE A 190 -3.07 12.44 -1.88
C PHE A 190 -2.63 13.75 -1.24
N THR A 191 -2.81 14.90 -1.88
CA THR A 191 -2.48 16.21 -1.29
C THR A 191 -3.65 16.84 -0.53
N ARG A 192 -4.85 16.26 -0.66
CA ARG A 192 -6.11 16.82 -0.14
C ARG A 192 -6.52 16.29 1.23
N LYS A 193 -6.06 15.10 1.60
CA LYS A 193 -6.38 14.45 2.88
C LYS A 193 -5.18 13.66 3.40
N SER A 194 -5.05 13.58 4.71
CA SER A 194 -4.12 12.66 5.37
C SER A 194 -4.79 11.30 5.56
N ILE A 195 -4.06 10.23 5.26
CA ILE A 195 -4.47 8.85 5.51
C ILE A 195 -3.27 8.04 6.03
N CYS A 196 -3.51 7.26 7.08
CA CYS A 196 -2.64 6.19 7.54
C CYS A 196 -3.54 5.00 7.87
N SER A 197 -3.45 3.92 7.10
CA SER A 197 -4.39 2.80 7.12
C SER A 197 -3.67 1.47 7.11
N LYS A 198 -4.20 0.50 7.87
CA LYS A 198 -3.62 -0.83 7.96
C LYS A 198 -4.70 -1.89 8.11
N ALA A 199 -4.51 -3.02 7.44
CA ALA A 199 -5.39 -4.16 7.62
C ALA A 199 -5.20 -4.77 9.01
N THR A 200 -6.23 -5.43 9.51
CA THR A 200 -6.22 -6.18 10.77
C THR A 200 -6.85 -7.55 10.53
N ALA A 201 -6.72 -8.46 11.50
CA ALA A 201 -7.30 -9.79 11.40
C ALA A 201 -8.81 -9.79 11.12
N THR A 202 -9.54 -8.77 11.57
CA THR A 202 -11.01 -8.68 11.51
C THR A 202 -11.52 -7.48 10.71
N GLY A 203 -10.64 -6.76 10.01
CA GLY A 203 -11.02 -5.58 9.23
C GLY A 203 -9.87 -4.60 9.03
N ARG A 204 -10.06 -3.33 9.39
CA ARG A 204 -9.12 -2.24 9.08
C ARG A 204 -9.16 -1.14 10.12
N ILE A 205 -8.00 -0.55 10.40
CA ILE A 205 -7.87 0.66 11.21
C ILE A 205 -7.24 1.76 10.37
N SER A 206 -7.78 2.98 10.46
CA SER A 206 -7.26 4.13 9.71
C SER A 206 -7.32 5.41 10.52
N LEU A 207 -6.30 6.23 10.42
CA LEU A 207 -6.37 7.65 10.75
C LEU A 207 -6.58 8.40 9.44
N SER A 208 -7.74 9.03 9.29
CA SER A 208 -8.05 9.91 8.16
C SER A 208 -8.19 11.32 8.70
N ASP A 209 -7.31 12.22 8.29
CA ASP A 209 -7.26 13.59 8.79
C ASP A 209 -7.20 13.67 10.33
N ASN A 210 -8.25 14.14 10.99
CA ASN A 210 -8.39 14.18 12.45
C ASN A 210 -9.38 13.13 12.99
N THR A 211 -9.61 12.03 12.26
CA THR A 211 -10.61 11.01 12.61
C THR A 211 -9.98 9.62 12.66
N LEU A 212 -10.21 8.90 13.75
CA LEU A 212 -9.95 7.46 13.85
C LEU A 212 -11.13 6.70 13.26
N LEU A 213 -10.85 5.78 12.34
CA LEU A 213 -11.80 4.90 11.68
C LEU A 213 -11.43 3.46 11.98
N VAL A 214 -12.36 2.69 12.55
CA VAL A 214 -12.18 1.25 12.78
C VAL A 214 -13.32 0.50 12.10
N THR A 215 -12.97 -0.35 11.16
CA THR A 215 -13.88 -1.31 10.55
C THR A 215 -13.57 -2.69 11.12
N LYS A 216 -14.56 -3.32 11.75
CA LYS A 216 -14.48 -4.69 12.27
C LYS A 216 -15.74 -5.45 11.89
N ASP A 217 -15.60 -6.63 11.28
CA ASP A 217 -16.72 -7.51 10.92
C ASP A 217 -17.84 -6.76 10.17
N LYS A 218 -17.44 -5.94 9.18
CA LYS A 218 -18.28 -5.04 8.35
C LYS A 218 -18.95 -3.86 9.08
N THR A 219 -18.75 -3.75 10.39
CA THR A 219 -19.21 -2.58 11.17
C THR A 219 -18.11 -1.53 11.20
N ARG A 220 -18.45 -0.29 10.88
CA ARG A 220 -17.53 0.86 10.92
C ARG A 220 -17.89 1.80 12.05
N GLN A 221 -16.89 2.14 12.86
CA GLN A 221 -16.98 3.14 13.92
C GLN A 221 -15.97 4.25 13.65
N GLN A 222 -16.28 5.45 14.13
CA GLN A 222 -15.44 6.62 13.95
C GLN A 222 -15.40 7.48 15.21
N TRP A 223 -14.23 8.04 15.51
CA TRP A 223 -14.02 8.94 16.64
C TRP A 223 -13.19 10.15 16.21
N PRO A 224 -13.61 11.38 16.58
CA PRO A 224 -12.79 12.55 16.35
C PRO A 224 -11.53 12.52 17.23
N ILE A 225 -10.46 13.11 16.72
CA ILE A 225 -9.17 13.28 17.39
C ILE A 225 -8.99 14.76 17.65
N ASN A 226 -8.97 15.13 18.93
CA ASN A 226 -9.15 16.53 19.34
C ASN A 226 -7.84 17.20 19.77
N ASN A 227 -6.73 16.47 19.80
CA ASN A 227 -5.42 17.02 20.15
C ASN A 227 -4.26 16.17 19.60
N GLU A 228 -3.10 16.79 19.56
CA GLU A 228 -1.85 16.25 19.02
C GLU A 228 -1.35 15.04 19.80
N GLY A 229 -1.52 15.05 21.13
CA GLY A 229 -1.12 13.94 21.99
C GLY A 229 -1.85 12.66 21.64
N GLN A 230 -3.18 12.75 21.50
CA GLN A 230 -4.02 11.64 21.07
C GLN A 230 -3.65 11.15 19.67
N TYR A 231 -3.41 12.06 18.72
CA TYR A 231 -3.02 11.68 17.35
C TYR A 231 -1.69 10.90 17.33
N ARG A 232 -0.68 11.38 18.09
CA ARG A 232 0.62 10.71 18.24
C ARG A 232 0.50 9.34 18.88
N GLN A 233 -0.29 9.24 19.94
CA GLN A 233 -0.54 7.99 20.63
C GLN A 233 -1.15 6.96 19.67
N LEU A 234 -2.18 7.34 18.91
CA LEU A 234 -2.82 6.46 17.94
C LEU A 234 -1.87 6.03 16.81
N LEU A 235 -1.02 6.94 16.31
CA LEU A 235 0.02 6.59 15.33
C LEU A 235 1.00 5.55 15.87
N ALA A 236 1.48 5.74 17.10
CA ALA A 236 2.42 4.84 17.73
C ALA A 236 1.79 3.47 18.02
N GLU A 237 0.62 3.45 18.66
CA GLU A 237 -0.05 2.22 19.09
C GLU A 237 -0.51 1.34 17.93
N HIS A 238 -1.11 1.93 16.90
CA HIS A 238 -1.74 1.15 15.83
C HIS A 238 -0.85 0.95 14.61
N PHE A 239 0.09 1.87 14.37
CA PHE A 239 0.89 1.88 13.14
C PHE A 239 2.39 1.83 13.40
N GLY A 240 2.84 1.89 14.66
CA GLY A 240 4.26 1.89 15.01
C GLY A 240 4.99 3.15 14.53
N ILE A 241 4.25 4.20 14.17
CA ILE A 241 4.81 5.43 13.61
C ILE A 241 5.00 6.44 14.74
N THR A 242 6.22 6.98 14.85
CA THR A 242 6.52 8.11 15.72
C THR A 242 6.81 9.34 14.86
N LEU A 243 6.07 10.43 15.08
CA LEU A 243 6.32 11.72 14.44
C LEU A 243 6.62 12.82 15.48
N PRO A 244 7.41 13.84 15.10
CA PRO A 244 7.62 15.04 15.89
C PRO A 244 6.30 15.74 16.24
N PHE A 245 6.24 16.35 17.43
CA PHE A 245 5.05 17.07 17.89
C PHE A 245 4.70 18.26 16.97
N ALA A 246 5.72 18.99 16.51
CA ALA A 246 5.55 20.17 15.67
C ALA A 246 4.79 19.89 14.37
N ASP A 247 5.06 18.75 13.72
CA ASP A 247 4.41 18.36 12.47
C ASP A 247 2.90 18.16 12.67
N ILE A 248 2.52 17.54 13.79
CA ILE A 248 1.13 17.20 14.08
C ILE A 248 0.35 18.43 14.56
N ALA A 249 0.97 19.30 15.36
CA ALA A 249 0.36 20.56 15.78
C ALA A 249 0.00 21.44 14.58
N GLN A 250 0.92 21.61 13.63
CA GLN A 250 0.68 22.37 12.41
C GLN A 250 -0.47 21.77 11.56
N TRP A 251 -0.61 20.45 11.57
CA TRP A 251 -1.66 19.76 10.82
C TRP A 251 -3.04 19.85 11.48
N LEU A 252 -3.14 19.57 12.79
CA LEU A 252 -4.41 19.60 13.51
C LEU A 252 -4.96 21.02 13.66
N ALA A 253 -4.11 22.05 13.67
CA ALA A 253 -4.53 23.45 13.65
C ALA A 253 -5.40 23.85 12.44
N LYS A 254 -5.47 23.02 11.38
CA LYS A 254 -6.38 23.24 10.24
C LYS A 254 -7.83 22.82 10.53
N TRP A 255 -8.06 22.09 11.62
CA TRP A 255 -9.35 21.51 12.00
C TRP A 255 -9.98 22.20 13.21
N HIS A 256 -9.32 23.23 13.72
CA HIS A 256 -9.74 24.10 14.83
C HIS A 256 -9.79 25.55 14.35
#